data_AF-A0A7M2Y7P1-F1
#
_entry.id   AF-A0A7M2Y7P1-F1
#
_cell.length_a   1.000
_cell.length_b   1.000
_cell.length_c   1.000
_cell.angle_alpha   90.00
_cell.angle_beta   90.00
_cell.angle_gamma   90.00
#
_symmetry.space_group_name_H-M   'P 1'
#
loop_
_entity.id
_entity.type
_entity.pdbx_description
1 polymer ?
#
loop_
_entity_poly.entity_id
_entity_poly.type
_entity_poly.pdbx_seq_one_letter_code
_entity_poly.pdbx_strand_id
1 'polypeptide(L)'
;MRKLIYFLLLIAISIEGQVGINTQTPETTLEVVGKPNDVNHFDGIIPPRITGDQLGEKSYSSTKKGAIIFVTTLPSILSGQVIHVTEPGIYYFDGSLWKSFSKEKQPIEYKIVLTFDHNSAAGLTTTSTWSEPVNYSGNPNAYLTALKSYTIGTKNYGGLKGSVLFRKVQGIVNVFFQIYRSSESEPILGDAFINIGNIYSDIGYIPNQIVLLHTENSTQFFPALLENFAIQIPKSSLEAISNTYYTYGEIQGYSNWTKPYLP
;
A
#
# COMPACT_ATOMS: atom_id res chain seq x y z
N MET A 1 60.51 -64.84 -32.99
CA MET A 1 59.40 -64.04 -33.56
C MET A 1 59.30 -62.76 -32.75
N ARG A 2 59.53 -61.58 -33.35
CA ARG A 2 59.41 -60.28 -32.64
C ARG A 2 57.92 -59.91 -32.57
N LYS A 3 57.37 -59.76 -31.37
CA LYS A 3 56.02 -59.23 -31.16
C LYS A 3 56.11 -57.71 -31.08
N LEU A 4 55.52 -57.00 -32.05
CA LEU A 4 55.27 -55.57 -31.94
C LEU A 4 53.99 -55.37 -31.11
N ILE A 5 54.11 -54.71 -29.97
CA ILE A 5 52.95 -54.25 -29.18
C ILE A 5 52.77 -52.77 -29.51
N TYR A 6 51.64 -52.43 -30.13
CA TYR A 6 51.22 -51.04 -30.31
C TYR A 6 50.51 -50.59 -29.04
N PHE A 7 51.08 -49.60 -28.34
CA PHE A 7 50.45 -48.95 -27.20
C PHE A 7 49.47 -47.88 -27.73
N LEU A 8 48.16 -48.12 -27.57
CA LEU A 8 47.12 -47.16 -27.93
C LEU A 8 46.98 -46.14 -26.79
N LEU A 9 47.41 -44.90 -27.02
CA LEU A 9 47.26 -43.80 -26.08
C LEU A 9 45.80 -43.30 -26.12
N LEU A 10 44.99 -43.63 -25.11
CA LEU A 10 43.68 -43.00 -24.91
C LEU A 10 43.89 -41.62 -24.26
N ILE A 11 43.57 -40.55 -24.99
CA ILE A 11 43.48 -39.20 -24.43
C ILE A 11 42.05 -39.01 -23.93
N ALA A 12 41.86 -39.01 -22.61
CA ALA A 12 40.61 -38.61 -22.00
C ALA A 12 40.55 -37.08 -21.97
N ILE A 13 39.59 -36.49 -22.70
CA ILE A 13 39.32 -35.05 -22.67
C ILE A 13 38.14 -34.84 -21.72
N SER A 14 38.38 -34.25 -20.56
CA SER A 14 37.34 -33.75 -19.67
C SER A 14 36.85 -32.41 -20.21
N ILE A 15 35.56 -32.30 -20.54
CA ILE A 15 34.93 -31.04 -20.94
C ILE A 15 34.15 -30.55 -19.72
N GLU A 16 34.59 -29.45 -19.13
CA GLU A 16 33.87 -28.80 -18.03
C GLU A 16 32.86 -27.80 -18.60
N GLY A 17 31.63 -27.77 -18.07
CA GLY A 17 30.53 -26.92 -18.54
C GLY A 17 30.41 -25.56 -17.84
N GLN A 18 31.42 -25.15 -17.07
CA GLN A 18 31.42 -23.89 -16.33
C GLN A 18 31.80 -22.71 -17.24
N VAL A 19 31.18 -21.55 -17.01
CA VAL A 19 31.47 -20.30 -17.72
C VAL A 19 32.07 -19.30 -16.73
N GLY A 20 33.34 -18.93 -16.94
CA GLY A 20 33.99 -17.84 -16.21
C GLY A 20 34.01 -16.57 -17.04
N ILE A 21 33.57 -15.45 -16.47
CA ILE A 21 33.79 -14.10 -17.01
C ILE A 21 34.75 -13.39 -16.06
N ASN A 22 35.87 -12.92 -16.60
CA ASN A 22 37.00 -12.36 -15.84
C ASN A 22 37.65 -13.32 -14.81
N THR A 23 37.41 -14.64 -14.91
CA THR A 23 38.10 -15.68 -14.13
C THR A 23 38.42 -16.88 -15.03
N GLN A 24 39.59 -17.50 -14.85
CA GLN A 24 40.01 -18.69 -15.61
C GLN A 24 39.64 -20.00 -14.91
N THR A 25 39.35 -19.94 -13.61
CA THR A 25 39.04 -21.09 -12.76
C THR A 25 37.72 -20.84 -12.04
N PRO A 26 36.59 -20.88 -12.77
CA PRO A 26 35.29 -20.60 -12.18
C PRO A 26 34.94 -21.66 -11.11
N GLU A 27 34.51 -21.22 -9.93
CA GLU A 27 34.09 -22.09 -8.83
C GLU A 27 32.61 -22.51 -8.95
N THR A 28 31.85 -21.88 -9.84
CA THR A 28 30.43 -22.14 -10.07
C THR A 28 30.10 -22.24 -11.56
N THR A 29 28.90 -22.71 -11.92
CA THR A 29 28.48 -22.88 -13.32
C THR A 29 28.56 -21.58 -14.13
N LEU A 30 28.31 -20.43 -13.50
CA LEU A 30 28.56 -19.11 -14.07
C LEU A 30 29.17 -18.23 -12.97
N GLU A 31 30.44 -17.88 -13.12
CA GLU A 31 31.12 -16.94 -12.23
C GLU A 31 31.51 -15.68 -12.99
N VAL A 32 31.15 -14.52 -12.45
CA VAL A 32 31.50 -13.20 -12.99
C VAL A 32 32.30 -12.45 -11.93
N VAL A 33 33.60 -12.30 -12.16
CA VAL A 33 34.51 -11.61 -11.22
C VAL A 33 34.65 -10.14 -11.65
N GLY A 34 34.43 -9.23 -10.70
CA GLY A 34 34.54 -7.80 -10.94
C GLY A 34 35.96 -7.25 -10.86
N LYS A 35 36.14 -5.96 -11.18
CA LYS A 35 37.42 -5.22 -11.04
C LYS A 35 37.23 -4.00 -10.13
N PRO A 36 37.18 -4.19 -8.79
CA PRO A 36 36.74 -3.15 -7.86
C PRO A 36 37.63 -1.89 -7.81
N ASN A 37 38.88 -1.97 -8.28
CA ASN A 37 39.83 -0.86 -8.27
C ASN A 37 39.96 -0.16 -9.65
N ASP A 38 39.30 -0.64 -10.69
CA ASP A 38 39.33 -0.04 -12.04
C ASP A 38 38.10 0.85 -12.23
N VAL A 39 38.29 2.16 -12.10
CA VAL A 39 37.20 3.16 -12.21
C VAL A 39 36.56 3.22 -13.60
N ASN A 40 37.19 2.63 -14.63
CA ASN A 40 36.66 2.55 -15.99
C ASN A 40 36.06 1.17 -16.30
N HIS A 41 35.99 0.29 -15.30
CA HIS A 41 35.33 -1.01 -15.42
C HIS A 41 33.99 -0.98 -14.69
N PHE A 42 32.90 -1.18 -15.44
CA PHE A 42 31.54 -1.15 -14.90
C PHE A 42 31.08 -2.56 -14.54
N ASP A 43 31.32 -2.97 -13.31
CA ASP A 43 30.91 -4.27 -12.77
C ASP A 43 29.37 -4.41 -12.76
N GLY A 44 28.83 -5.47 -13.37
CA GLY A 44 27.40 -5.76 -13.32
C GLY A 44 26.92 -6.79 -14.33
N ILE A 45 25.70 -7.29 -14.12
CA ILE A 45 24.97 -8.14 -15.07
C ILE A 45 23.68 -7.41 -15.45
N ILE A 46 23.52 -7.08 -16.73
CA ILE A 46 22.28 -6.49 -17.24
C ILE A 46 21.42 -7.64 -17.78
N PRO A 47 20.29 -8.00 -17.12
CA PRO A 47 19.37 -9.00 -17.67
C PRO A 47 18.65 -8.44 -18.92
N PRO A 48 18.00 -9.29 -19.72
CA PRO A 48 17.20 -8.83 -20.86
C PRO A 48 16.19 -7.75 -20.47
N ARG A 49 16.16 -6.66 -21.23
CA ARG A 49 15.19 -5.57 -21.07
C ARG A 49 13.99 -5.80 -21.96
N ILE A 50 12.80 -5.64 -21.41
CA ILE A 50 11.54 -5.88 -22.13
C ILE A 50 10.45 -4.94 -21.59
N THR A 51 9.53 -4.49 -22.44
CA THR A 51 8.35 -3.74 -21.95
C THR A 51 7.33 -4.70 -21.34
N GLY A 52 6.46 -4.21 -20.45
CA GLY A 52 5.40 -5.03 -19.87
C GLY A 52 4.44 -5.61 -20.92
N ASP A 53 4.12 -4.85 -21.97
CA ASP A 53 3.29 -5.33 -23.08
C ASP A 53 3.96 -6.47 -23.87
N GLN A 54 5.22 -6.30 -24.26
CA GLN A 54 6.00 -7.37 -24.92
C GLN A 54 6.17 -8.60 -24.03
N LEU A 55 6.22 -8.41 -22.71
CA LEU A 55 6.27 -9.51 -21.76
C LEU A 55 4.93 -10.25 -21.68
N GLY A 56 3.82 -9.52 -21.71
CA GLY A 56 2.47 -10.07 -21.70
C GLY A 56 2.12 -10.88 -22.95
N GLU A 57 2.74 -10.57 -24.09
CA GLU A 57 2.62 -11.36 -25.33
C GLU A 57 3.34 -12.72 -25.27
N LYS A 58 4.26 -12.91 -24.30
CA LYS A 58 5.02 -14.15 -24.15
C LYS A 58 4.38 -15.08 -23.14
N SER A 59 4.33 -16.37 -23.47
CA SER A 59 3.91 -17.42 -22.55
C SER A 59 5.12 -18.16 -21.97
N TYR A 60 5.46 -17.87 -20.72
CA TYR A 60 6.51 -18.57 -19.98
C TYR A 60 5.91 -19.79 -19.28
N SER A 61 6.39 -20.99 -19.60
CA SER A 61 6.00 -22.21 -18.90
C SER A 61 6.79 -22.41 -17.60
N SER A 62 6.33 -23.30 -16.72
CA SER A 62 7.00 -23.65 -15.45
C SER A 62 8.49 -24.05 -15.61
N THR A 63 8.87 -24.59 -16.77
CA THR A 63 10.26 -24.91 -17.13
C THR A 63 11.17 -23.69 -17.28
N LYS A 64 10.62 -22.47 -17.29
CA LYS A 64 11.36 -21.20 -17.33
C LYS A 64 11.43 -20.52 -15.97
N LYS A 65 11.05 -21.21 -14.90
CA LYS A 65 11.19 -20.72 -13.52
C LYS A 65 12.63 -20.28 -13.25
N GLY A 66 12.78 -19.12 -12.61
CA GLY A 66 14.08 -18.51 -12.33
C GLY A 66 14.61 -17.62 -13.46
N ALA A 67 13.89 -17.46 -14.58
CA ALA A 67 14.24 -16.45 -15.58
C ALA A 67 14.18 -15.05 -14.95
N ILE A 68 15.18 -14.21 -15.24
CA ILE A 68 15.30 -12.85 -14.72
C ILE A 68 15.27 -11.87 -15.89
N ILE A 69 14.51 -10.79 -15.75
CA ILE A 69 14.39 -9.71 -16.73
C ILE A 69 14.35 -8.35 -16.03
N PHE A 70 14.62 -7.29 -16.78
CA PHE A 70 14.30 -5.93 -16.38
C PHE A 70 13.11 -5.43 -17.22
N VAL A 71 12.01 -5.10 -16.56
CA VAL A 71 10.85 -4.49 -17.20
C VAL A 71 11.05 -2.99 -17.31
N THR A 72 10.99 -2.44 -18.53
CA THR A 72 11.26 -1.01 -18.78
C THR A 72 10.05 -0.10 -18.62
N THR A 73 8.86 -0.60 -18.94
CA THR A 73 7.57 0.13 -18.84
C THR A 73 6.46 -0.83 -18.44
N LEU A 74 5.39 -0.32 -17.83
CA LEU A 74 4.25 -1.14 -17.41
C LEU A 74 3.49 -1.74 -18.61
N PRO A 75 2.81 -2.89 -18.42
CA PRO A 75 1.83 -3.36 -19.38
C PRO A 75 0.57 -2.46 -19.36
N SER A 76 -0.04 -2.31 -20.53
CA SER A 76 -1.33 -1.62 -20.69
C SER A 76 -2.47 -2.37 -20.00
N ILE A 77 -2.35 -3.70 -19.83
CA ILE A 77 -3.33 -4.55 -19.15
C ILE A 77 -2.61 -5.48 -18.16
N LEU A 78 -2.93 -5.33 -16.87
CA LEU A 78 -2.45 -6.22 -15.80
C LEU A 78 -3.29 -7.50 -15.78
N SER A 79 -2.84 -8.53 -16.49
CA SER A 79 -3.52 -9.83 -16.52
C SER A 79 -2.53 -10.98 -16.72
N GLY A 80 -2.99 -12.21 -16.47
CA GLY A 80 -2.18 -13.42 -16.67
C GLY A 80 -0.84 -13.35 -15.93
N GLN A 81 0.24 -13.69 -16.64
CA GLN A 81 1.59 -13.81 -16.05
C GLN A 81 2.19 -12.47 -15.60
N VAL A 82 1.70 -11.35 -16.13
CA VAL A 82 2.22 -10.00 -15.86
C VAL A 82 1.38 -9.22 -14.86
N ILE A 83 0.42 -9.86 -14.19
CA ILE A 83 -0.51 -9.20 -13.25
C ILE A 83 0.17 -8.45 -12.11
N HIS A 84 1.40 -8.84 -11.72
CA HIS A 84 2.18 -8.19 -10.66
C HIS A 84 3.27 -7.24 -11.19
N VAL A 85 3.28 -6.92 -12.50
CA VAL A 85 4.26 -6.02 -13.11
C VAL A 85 3.75 -4.57 -13.02
N THR A 86 3.77 -4.02 -11.80
CA THR A 86 3.14 -2.72 -11.49
C THR A 86 4.09 -1.54 -11.53
N GLU A 87 5.39 -1.77 -11.77
CA GLU A 87 6.43 -0.75 -11.88
C GLU A 87 7.60 -1.25 -12.75
N PRO A 88 8.37 -0.37 -13.40
CA PRO A 88 9.62 -0.76 -14.03
C PRO A 88 10.61 -1.30 -12.99
N GLY A 89 11.32 -2.38 -13.31
CA GLY A 89 12.22 -3.01 -12.34
C GLY A 89 12.66 -4.41 -12.74
N ILE A 90 13.42 -5.06 -11.85
CA ILE A 90 13.87 -6.44 -12.06
C ILE A 90 12.78 -7.41 -11.60
N TYR A 91 12.44 -8.38 -12.44
CA TYR A 91 11.47 -9.43 -12.13
C TYR A 91 12.08 -10.82 -12.35
N TYR A 92 11.69 -11.80 -11.53
CA TYR A 92 11.89 -13.21 -11.81
C TYR A 92 10.58 -13.91 -12.11
N PHE A 93 10.65 -14.97 -12.91
CA PHE A 93 9.52 -15.85 -13.16
C PHE A 93 9.45 -16.94 -12.07
N ASP A 94 8.37 -16.99 -11.29
CA ASP A 94 8.23 -17.96 -10.19
C ASP A 94 7.79 -19.37 -10.65
N GLY A 95 7.48 -19.51 -11.95
CA GLY A 95 6.93 -20.71 -12.57
C GLY A 95 5.48 -20.53 -13.07
N SER A 96 4.82 -19.46 -12.65
CA SER A 96 3.45 -19.09 -13.06
C SER A 96 3.32 -17.60 -13.39
N LEU A 97 3.85 -16.73 -12.53
CA LEU A 97 3.72 -15.27 -12.59
C LEU A 97 5.10 -14.60 -12.50
N TRP A 98 5.20 -13.40 -13.06
CA TRP A 98 6.34 -12.52 -12.84
C TRP A 98 6.24 -11.88 -11.45
N LYS A 99 7.33 -11.94 -10.68
CA LYS A 99 7.45 -11.41 -9.32
C LYS A 99 8.59 -10.40 -9.28
N SER A 100 8.37 -9.26 -8.64
CA SER A 100 9.42 -8.25 -8.45
C SER A 100 10.55 -8.82 -7.59
N PHE A 101 11.79 -8.48 -7.92
CA PHE A 101 12.96 -8.74 -7.06
C PHE A 101 13.03 -7.81 -5.86
N SER A 102 12.37 -6.65 -5.95
CA SER A 102 12.26 -5.74 -4.81
C SER A 102 11.53 -6.44 -3.68
N LYS A 103 11.96 -6.23 -2.42
CA LYS A 103 11.22 -6.69 -1.24
C LYS A 103 9.75 -6.28 -1.38
N GLU A 104 8.83 -7.18 -1.02
CA GLU A 104 7.41 -6.86 -0.94
C GLU A 104 7.25 -5.47 -0.32
N LYS A 105 6.70 -4.53 -1.09
CA LYS A 105 6.49 -3.16 -0.63
C LYS A 105 5.66 -3.27 0.64
N GLN A 106 6.23 -2.85 1.78
CA GLN A 106 5.50 -2.85 3.05
C GLN A 106 4.14 -2.19 2.79
N PRO A 107 3.02 -2.81 3.20
CA PRO A 107 1.72 -2.22 2.98
C PRO A 107 1.68 -0.82 3.56
N ILE A 108 0.99 0.11 2.93
CA ILE A 108 0.82 1.44 3.50
C ILE A 108 -0.60 1.62 3.99
N GLU A 109 -0.71 2.02 5.25
CA GLU A 109 -1.89 2.59 5.85
C GLU A 109 -2.01 4.07 5.45
N TYR A 110 -3.11 4.44 4.82
CA TYR A 110 -3.50 5.82 4.65
C TYR A 110 -4.41 6.22 5.80
N LYS A 111 -3.96 7.20 6.59
CA LYS A 111 -4.67 7.71 7.76
C LYS A 111 -5.04 9.16 7.55
N ILE A 112 -6.33 9.46 7.58
CA ILE A 112 -6.86 10.82 7.62
C ILE A 112 -7.41 11.12 9.01
N VAL A 113 -7.02 12.26 9.56
CA VAL A 113 -7.61 12.80 10.81
C VAL A 113 -8.48 13.98 10.46
N LEU A 114 -9.79 13.87 10.67
CA LEU A 114 -10.73 14.98 10.62
C LEU A 114 -10.93 15.52 12.03
N THR A 115 -10.44 16.72 12.31
CA THR A 115 -10.62 17.39 13.60
C THR A 115 -11.84 18.32 13.55
N PHE A 116 -12.61 18.35 14.63
CA PHE A 116 -13.77 19.24 14.77
C PHE A 116 -13.42 20.51 15.54
N ASP A 117 -13.72 21.66 14.94
CA ASP A 117 -13.58 22.98 15.54
C ASP A 117 -14.95 23.56 15.91
N HIS A 118 -15.30 23.45 17.20
CA HIS A 118 -16.59 23.88 17.72
C HIS A 118 -16.83 25.40 17.65
N ASN A 119 -15.77 26.20 17.49
CA ASN A 119 -15.88 27.66 17.44
C ASN A 119 -16.07 28.18 16.01
N SER A 120 -15.79 27.35 15.02
CA SER A 120 -15.84 27.72 13.61
C SER A 120 -17.11 27.22 12.92
N ALA A 121 -17.58 27.99 11.94
CA ALA A 121 -18.62 27.58 10.99
C ALA A 121 -18.05 27.28 9.59
N ALA A 122 -16.71 27.26 9.46
CA ALA A 122 -16.06 27.01 8.19
C ALA A 122 -16.33 25.59 7.67
N GLY A 123 -16.43 25.45 6.35
CA GLY A 123 -16.50 24.16 5.69
C GLY A 123 -15.21 23.34 5.87
N LEU A 124 -15.23 22.12 5.32
CA LEU A 124 -14.10 21.21 5.36
C LEU A 124 -12.85 21.87 4.75
N THR A 125 -11.77 21.91 5.50
CA THR A 125 -10.51 22.53 5.11
C THR A 125 -9.36 21.56 5.34
N THR A 126 -8.52 21.37 4.33
CA THR A 126 -7.29 20.57 4.43
C THR A 126 -6.24 21.34 5.24
N THR A 127 -5.64 20.72 6.27
CA THR A 127 -4.61 21.35 7.12
C THR A 127 -3.21 20.80 6.87
N SER A 128 -3.06 19.68 6.15
CA SER A 128 -1.76 19.15 5.72
C SER A 128 -1.82 18.49 4.34
N THR A 129 -0.65 18.30 3.74
CA THR A 129 -0.47 17.33 2.65
C THR A 129 -0.30 15.92 3.24
N TRP A 130 -0.28 14.90 2.38
CA TRP A 130 0.16 13.57 2.80
C TRP A 130 1.61 13.63 3.28
N SER A 131 1.89 13.04 4.44
CA SER A 131 3.25 12.85 4.93
C SER A 131 3.98 11.76 4.15
N GLU A 132 5.30 11.73 4.26
CA GLU A 132 6.05 10.53 3.89
C GLU A 132 5.59 9.34 4.76
N PRO A 133 5.54 8.10 4.21
CA PRO A 133 5.14 6.93 4.97
C PRO A 133 6.14 6.57 6.08
N VAL A 134 5.68 6.50 7.33
CA VAL A 134 6.53 6.21 8.51
C VAL A 134 6.06 4.94 9.22
N ASN A 135 7.00 4.16 9.76
CA ASN A 135 6.68 3.01 10.60
C ASN A 135 6.44 3.43 12.06
N TYR A 136 5.20 3.70 12.44
CA TYR A 136 4.85 4.03 13.83
C TYR A 136 4.86 2.82 14.78
N SER A 137 4.73 1.60 14.25
CA SER A 137 4.69 0.38 15.07
C SER A 137 6.08 -0.10 15.52
N GLY A 138 7.15 0.43 14.91
CA GLY A 138 8.52 -0.07 15.06
C GLY A 138 8.75 -1.48 14.50
N ASN A 139 7.71 -2.16 13.98
CA ASN A 139 7.80 -3.50 13.43
C ASN A 139 8.10 -3.44 11.92
N PRO A 140 9.27 -3.93 11.44
CA PRO A 140 9.64 -3.87 10.03
C PRO A 140 8.79 -4.77 9.12
N ASN A 141 7.90 -5.60 9.68
CA ASN A 141 6.95 -6.42 8.92
C ASN A 141 5.52 -5.86 8.99
N ALA A 142 5.31 -4.70 9.66
CA ALA A 142 4.04 -4.01 9.69
C ALA A 142 3.92 -3.01 8.54
N TYR A 143 2.77 -2.34 8.48
CA TYR A 143 2.50 -1.30 7.52
C TYR A 143 3.22 0.02 7.85
N LEU A 144 3.60 0.78 6.82
CA LEU A 144 3.96 2.19 6.94
C LEU A 144 2.69 3.04 7.00
N THR A 145 2.73 4.22 7.59
CA THR A 145 1.55 5.09 7.70
C THR A 145 1.78 6.43 7.00
N ALA A 146 1.00 6.64 5.94
CA ALA A 146 0.58 7.90 5.35
C ALA A 146 -0.31 8.74 6.28
N LEU A 147 0.03 9.97 6.68
CA LEU A 147 -0.90 10.85 7.44
C LEU A 147 -1.33 12.07 6.63
N LYS A 148 -2.62 12.42 6.68
CA LYS A 148 -3.15 13.70 6.21
C LYS A 148 -4.22 14.24 7.17
N SER A 149 -4.28 15.56 7.33
CA SER A 149 -5.16 16.19 8.31
C SER A 149 -6.18 17.14 7.65
N TYR A 150 -7.38 17.12 8.20
CA TYR A 150 -8.50 17.99 7.86
C TYR A 150 -9.06 18.64 9.12
N THR A 151 -9.68 19.80 8.96
CA THR A 151 -10.50 20.44 9.99
C THR A 151 -11.85 20.83 9.40
N ILE A 152 -12.89 20.86 10.22
CA ILE A 152 -14.20 21.40 9.85
C ILE A 152 -14.82 22.12 11.04
N GLY A 153 -15.47 23.25 10.75
CA GLY A 153 -16.23 24.00 11.72
C GLY A 153 -17.52 23.28 12.10
N THR A 154 -17.77 23.13 13.39
CA THR A 154 -18.94 22.42 13.93
C THR A 154 -19.83 23.30 14.79
N LYS A 155 -19.62 24.63 14.80
CA LYS A 155 -20.48 25.59 15.52
C LYS A 155 -21.95 25.42 15.16
N ASN A 156 -22.25 25.18 13.88
CA ASN A 156 -23.62 24.98 13.38
C ASN A 156 -24.13 23.54 13.53
N TYR A 157 -23.30 22.62 14.03
CA TYR A 157 -23.59 21.19 14.16
C TYR A 157 -23.57 20.76 15.63
N GLY A 158 -24.08 21.61 16.52
CA GLY A 158 -24.12 21.35 17.97
C GLY A 158 -22.75 21.45 18.65
N GLY A 159 -21.77 22.13 18.04
CA GLY A 159 -20.46 22.40 18.62
C GLY A 159 -19.64 21.14 18.92
N LEU A 160 -19.63 20.18 17.99
CA LEU A 160 -18.87 18.94 18.14
C LEU A 160 -17.36 19.21 18.29
N LYS A 161 -16.71 18.42 19.14
CA LYS A 161 -15.27 18.42 19.40
C LYS A 161 -14.74 16.99 19.22
N GLY A 162 -13.43 16.85 19.17
CA GLY A 162 -12.76 15.57 18.95
C GLY A 162 -12.44 15.34 17.49
N SER A 163 -12.46 14.09 17.04
CA SER A 163 -12.05 13.73 15.69
C SER A 163 -12.75 12.50 15.14
N VAL A 164 -12.67 12.37 13.82
CA VAL A 164 -13.00 11.15 13.08
C VAL A 164 -11.75 10.71 12.33
N LEU A 165 -11.35 9.47 12.55
CA LEU A 165 -10.17 8.83 11.99
C LEU A 165 -10.60 7.92 10.85
N PHE A 166 -10.06 8.14 9.66
CA PHE A 166 -10.26 7.27 8.51
C PHE A 166 -8.96 6.55 8.22
N ARG A 167 -8.95 5.22 8.30
CA ARG A 167 -7.77 4.39 8.05
C ARG A 167 -8.05 3.45 6.89
N LYS A 168 -7.11 3.33 5.97
CA LYS A 168 -7.17 2.38 4.87
C LYS A 168 -5.86 1.63 4.70
N VAL A 169 -5.90 0.31 4.79
CA VAL A 169 -4.73 -0.56 4.58
C VAL A 169 -5.18 -1.83 3.85
N GLN A 170 -4.50 -2.16 2.75
CA GLN A 170 -4.80 -3.37 1.93
C GLN A 170 -6.29 -3.57 1.62
N GLY A 171 -7.01 -2.49 1.30
CA GLY A 171 -8.44 -2.54 0.97
C GLY A 171 -9.38 -2.57 2.17
N ILE A 172 -8.89 -2.78 3.40
CA ILE A 172 -9.69 -2.61 4.61
C ILE A 172 -9.79 -1.12 4.92
N VAL A 173 -11.00 -0.61 5.09
CA VAL A 173 -11.27 0.77 5.51
C VAL A 173 -11.96 0.76 6.86
N ASN A 174 -11.36 1.43 7.84
CA ASN A 174 -11.92 1.65 9.16
C ASN A 174 -12.21 3.14 9.37
N VAL A 175 -13.39 3.46 9.88
CA VAL A 175 -13.74 4.81 10.32
C VAL A 175 -14.05 4.76 11.80
N PHE A 176 -13.28 5.51 12.58
CA PHE A 176 -13.38 5.56 14.03
C PHE A 176 -13.74 6.96 14.49
N PHE A 177 -14.80 7.07 15.26
CA PHE A 177 -15.31 8.29 15.86
C PHE A 177 -14.81 8.39 17.29
N GLN A 178 -14.31 9.56 17.65
CA GLN A 178 -14.03 9.94 19.03
C GLN A 178 -14.46 11.39 19.20
N ILE A 179 -15.73 11.59 19.53
CA ILE A 179 -16.40 12.90 19.46
C ILE A 179 -17.11 13.20 20.77
N TYR A 180 -17.26 14.49 21.08
CA TYR A 180 -18.09 14.96 22.19
C TYR A 180 -18.61 16.36 21.81
N ARG A 181 -19.43 16.97 22.65
CA ARG A 181 -19.95 18.32 22.41
C ARG A 181 -19.28 19.35 23.32
N SER A 182 -19.15 20.58 22.83
CA SER A 182 -18.79 21.70 23.68
C SER A 182 -19.95 22.05 24.62
N SER A 183 -19.66 22.35 25.88
CA SER A 183 -20.64 22.91 26.82
C SER A 183 -21.08 24.34 26.45
N GLU A 184 -20.31 25.00 25.59
CA GLU A 184 -20.55 26.37 25.11
C GLU A 184 -21.24 26.39 23.74
N SER A 185 -21.67 25.23 23.23
CA SER A 185 -22.32 25.15 21.92
C SER A 185 -23.70 25.79 21.94
N GLU A 186 -24.08 26.43 20.84
CA GLU A 186 -25.47 26.82 20.59
C GLU A 186 -26.42 25.59 20.68
N PRO A 187 -27.73 25.78 20.98
CA PRO A 187 -28.70 24.70 21.02
C PRO A 187 -28.75 23.87 19.72
N ILE A 188 -29.05 22.58 19.82
CA ILE A 188 -29.23 21.73 18.63
C ILE A 188 -30.58 22.06 17.99
N LEU A 189 -30.53 22.64 16.79
CA LEU A 189 -31.73 23.03 16.04
C LEU A 189 -32.17 21.98 15.02
N GLY A 190 -31.32 21.02 14.65
CA GLY A 190 -31.60 20.00 13.66
C GLY A 190 -30.49 18.96 13.52
N ASP A 191 -30.56 18.18 12.45
CA ASP A 191 -29.55 17.17 12.12
C ASP A 191 -28.23 17.84 11.70
N ALA A 192 -27.10 17.18 11.97
CA ALA A 192 -25.80 17.61 11.47
C ALA A 192 -25.52 16.91 10.14
N PHE A 193 -25.33 17.70 9.07
CA PHE A 193 -24.88 17.21 7.76
C PHE A 193 -23.46 17.72 7.49
N ILE A 194 -22.45 16.89 7.71
CA ILE A 194 -21.04 17.26 7.62
C ILE A 194 -20.47 16.71 6.31
N ASN A 195 -20.32 17.57 5.30
CA ASN A 195 -19.75 17.17 4.00
C ASN A 195 -18.27 16.81 4.14
N ILE A 196 -17.91 15.59 3.74
CA ILE A 196 -16.55 15.03 3.76
C ILE A 196 -16.10 14.54 2.37
N GLY A 197 -16.65 15.10 1.29
CA GLY A 197 -16.38 14.66 -0.09
C GLY A 197 -14.91 14.72 -0.51
N ASN A 198 -14.13 15.67 0.02
CA ASN A 198 -12.69 15.71 -0.23
C ASN A 198 -11.95 14.53 0.44
N ILE A 199 -12.40 14.08 1.63
CA ILE A 199 -11.84 12.91 2.31
C ILE A 199 -12.16 11.64 1.50
N TYR A 200 -13.39 11.50 1.00
CA TYR A 200 -13.73 10.43 0.05
C TYR A 200 -12.83 10.47 -1.19
N SER A 201 -12.55 11.66 -1.73
CA SER A 201 -11.64 11.78 -2.89
C SER A 201 -10.22 11.30 -2.57
N ASP A 202 -9.72 11.54 -1.36
CA ASP A 202 -8.38 11.11 -0.94
C ASP A 202 -8.30 9.62 -0.62
N ILE A 203 -9.21 9.11 0.23
CA ILE A 203 -9.17 7.71 0.71
C ILE A 203 -9.86 6.73 -0.25
N GLY A 204 -10.80 7.26 -1.05
CA GLY A 204 -11.58 6.57 -2.07
C GLY A 204 -12.93 6.07 -1.64
N TYR A 205 -12.86 5.05 -0.79
CA TYR A 205 -14.03 4.34 -0.30
C TYR A 205 -14.12 4.57 1.19
N ILE A 206 -15.30 4.94 1.64
CA ILE A 206 -15.73 4.90 3.04
C ILE A 206 -17.01 4.06 3.05
N PRO A 207 -17.21 3.17 4.05
CA PRO A 207 -18.41 2.33 4.09
C PRO A 207 -19.68 3.17 4.22
N ASN A 208 -20.62 2.97 3.30
CA ASN A 208 -21.93 3.61 3.38
C ASN A 208 -22.84 2.85 4.36
N GLN A 209 -22.72 3.13 5.65
CA GLN A 209 -23.33 2.36 6.73
C GLN A 209 -23.69 3.24 7.93
N ILE A 210 -24.56 2.70 8.79
CA ILE A 210 -24.88 3.29 10.09
C ILE A 210 -23.74 2.94 11.06
N VAL A 211 -23.20 3.97 11.69
CA VAL A 211 -22.26 3.87 12.82
C VAL A 211 -23.08 3.97 14.10
N LEU A 212 -22.96 2.96 14.97
CA LEU A 212 -23.59 2.99 16.29
C LEU A 212 -22.66 3.69 17.27
N LEU A 213 -22.97 4.94 17.58
CA LEU A 213 -22.26 5.72 18.56
C LEU A 213 -22.67 5.32 19.98
N HIS A 214 -21.71 5.32 20.90
CA HIS A 214 -21.93 4.97 22.29
C HIS A 214 -20.86 5.59 23.19
N THR A 215 -21.12 5.64 24.48
CA THR A 215 -20.12 6.04 25.48
C THR A 215 -19.42 4.78 26.01
N GLU A 216 -18.29 4.93 26.70
CA GLU A 216 -17.62 3.78 27.32
C GLU A 216 -18.58 3.03 28.26
N ASN A 217 -18.65 1.70 28.09
CA ASN A 217 -19.51 0.79 28.86
C ASN A 217 -21.03 1.09 28.76
N SER A 218 -21.47 1.78 27.71
CA SER A 218 -22.89 2.09 27.49
C SER A 218 -23.71 0.86 27.07
N THR A 219 -24.95 0.78 27.55
CA THR A 219 -25.98 -0.12 27.00
C THR A 219 -26.87 0.57 25.95
N GLN A 220 -26.71 1.88 25.79
CA GLN A 220 -27.44 2.69 24.83
C GLN A 220 -26.55 3.04 23.63
N PHE A 221 -27.08 2.81 22.44
CA PHE A 221 -26.47 3.19 21.17
C PHE A 221 -27.33 4.21 20.46
N PHE A 222 -26.70 5.11 19.71
CA PHE A 222 -27.41 6.08 18.87
C PHE A 222 -26.73 6.19 17.51
N PRO A 223 -27.49 6.35 16.41
CA PRO A 223 -26.96 6.24 15.06
C PRO A 223 -26.24 7.52 14.61
N ALA A 224 -25.17 7.36 13.85
CA ALA A 224 -24.69 8.30 12.85
C ALA A 224 -24.63 7.58 11.50
N LEU A 225 -24.77 8.29 10.38
CA LEU A 225 -24.78 7.70 9.05
C LEU A 225 -23.58 8.21 8.27
N LEU A 226 -22.86 7.27 7.65
CA LEU A 226 -21.90 7.58 6.59
C LEU A 226 -22.62 7.29 5.27
N GLU A 227 -22.98 8.33 4.53
CA GLU A 227 -23.59 8.21 3.20
C GLU A 227 -23.54 9.57 2.50
N ASN A 228 -23.76 9.59 1.18
CA ASN A 228 -23.83 10.83 0.39
C ASN A 228 -22.61 11.74 0.59
N PHE A 229 -21.41 11.16 0.70
CA PHE A 229 -20.17 11.89 0.93
C PHE A 229 -20.16 12.74 2.22
N ALA A 230 -20.98 12.37 3.21
CA ALA A 230 -21.17 13.12 4.44
C ALA A 230 -21.19 12.21 5.68
N ILE A 231 -20.91 12.81 6.83
CA ILE A 231 -21.27 12.29 8.14
C ILE A 231 -22.60 12.95 8.50
N GLN A 232 -23.65 12.16 8.69
CA GLN A 232 -24.95 12.64 9.12
C GLN A 232 -25.21 12.18 10.56
N ILE A 233 -25.51 13.12 11.46
CA ILE A 233 -25.86 12.78 12.84
C ILE A 233 -27.26 13.34 13.10
N PRO A 234 -28.28 12.47 13.27
CA PRO A 234 -29.63 12.92 13.60
C PRO A 234 -29.65 13.76 14.87
N LYS A 235 -30.59 14.71 14.95
CA LYS A 235 -30.78 15.58 16.12
C LYS A 235 -30.84 14.79 17.42
N SER A 236 -31.61 13.70 17.47
CA SER A 236 -31.73 12.84 18.65
C SER A 236 -30.40 12.23 19.08
N SER A 237 -29.54 11.87 18.12
CA SER A 237 -28.20 11.36 18.39
C SER A 237 -27.26 12.48 18.87
N LEU A 238 -27.33 13.67 18.28
CA LEU A 238 -26.56 14.84 18.75
C LEU A 238 -26.94 15.22 20.19
N GLU A 239 -28.21 15.11 20.56
CA GLU A 239 -28.70 15.37 21.92
C GLU A 239 -28.19 14.32 22.92
N ALA A 240 -27.92 13.09 22.48
CA ALA A 240 -27.36 12.03 23.29
C ALA A 240 -25.83 12.10 23.45
N ILE A 241 -25.11 12.85 22.60
CA ILE A 241 -23.66 13.02 22.72
C ILE A 241 -23.33 13.88 23.94
N SER A 242 -22.46 13.33 24.81
CA SER A 242 -22.00 13.98 26.04
C SER A 242 -21.25 15.29 25.78
N ASN A 243 -21.36 16.22 26.72
CA ASN A 243 -20.60 17.47 26.77
C ASN A 243 -19.30 17.37 27.59
N THR A 244 -19.08 16.25 28.27
CA THR A 244 -18.00 16.10 29.27
C THR A 244 -17.02 14.98 28.91
N TYR A 245 -17.46 13.97 28.16
CA TYR A 245 -16.66 12.78 27.84
C TYR A 245 -16.91 12.31 26.40
N TYR A 246 -15.97 11.51 25.89
CA TYR A 246 -16.04 11.02 24.52
C TYR A 246 -17.17 10.02 24.31
N THR A 247 -17.77 10.16 23.14
CA THR A 247 -18.60 9.18 22.46
C THR A 247 -17.76 8.56 21.36
N TYR A 248 -17.86 7.25 21.24
CA TYR A 248 -17.10 6.43 20.31
C TYR A 248 -18.02 5.76 19.32
N GLY A 249 -17.46 5.35 18.18
CA GLY A 249 -18.12 4.47 17.24
C GLY A 249 -17.13 4.02 16.19
N GLU A 250 -17.27 2.79 15.71
CA GLU A 250 -16.39 2.23 14.71
C GLU A 250 -17.19 1.51 13.64
N ILE A 251 -16.73 1.62 12.40
CA ILE A 251 -17.25 0.85 11.29
C ILE A 251 -16.10 0.42 10.39
N GLN A 252 -16.22 -0.79 9.87
CA GLN A 252 -15.27 -1.36 8.93
C GLN A 252 -15.98 -1.70 7.63
N GLY A 253 -15.30 -1.48 6.50
CA GLY A 253 -15.70 -2.06 5.22
C GLY A 253 -14.50 -2.43 4.38
N TYR A 254 -14.79 -3.04 3.24
CA TYR A 254 -13.79 -3.56 2.33
C TYR A 254 -13.92 -2.89 0.97
N SER A 255 -12.79 -2.53 0.39
CA SER A 255 -12.68 -1.89 -0.90
C SER A 255 -11.58 -2.54 -1.71
N ASN A 256 -11.94 -2.99 -2.91
CA ASN A 256 -10.96 -3.40 -3.92
C ASN A 256 -10.33 -2.18 -4.63
N TRP A 257 -10.74 -0.96 -4.27
CA TRP A 257 -10.25 0.26 -4.90
C TRP A 257 -8.84 0.57 -4.41
N THR A 258 -7.85 0.20 -5.20
CA THR A 258 -6.47 0.63 -5.06
C THR A 258 -6.30 1.96 -5.77
N LYS A 259 -6.46 3.09 -5.07
CA LYS A 259 -5.92 4.34 -5.63
C LYS A 259 -4.42 4.14 -5.76
N PRO A 260 -3.81 4.39 -6.92
CA PRO A 260 -2.37 4.42 -7.00
C PRO A 260 -1.88 5.45 -5.98
N TYR A 261 -0.89 5.01 -5.21
CA TYR A 261 0.05 5.88 -4.53
C TYR A 261 0.24 7.19 -5.32
N LEU A 262 -0.06 8.33 -4.71
CA LEU A 262 0.27 9.64 -5.29
C LEU A 262 1.57 10.13 -4.65
N PRO A 263 2.43 10.81 -5.43
CA PRO A 263 3.10 10.40 -6.66
C PRO A 263 4.30 9.48 -6.39
#